data_AF-A0A2D5TMN1-F1
#
_entry.id   AF-A0A2D5TMN1-F1
#
_cell.length_a   1.000
_cell.length_b   1.000
_cell.length_c   1.000
_cell.angle_alpha   90.00
_cell.angle_beta   90.00
_cell.angle_gamma   90.00
#
_symmetry.space_group_name_H-M   'P 1'
#
loop_
_entity.id
_entity.type
_entity.pdbx_description
1 polymer ?
#
loop_
_entity_poly.entity_id
_entity_poly.type
_entity_poly.pdbx_seq_one_letter_code
_entity_poly.pdbx_strand_id
1 'polypeptide(L)'
;MRHYFRTLIVSILMLTVTHAYAQDDSVQTIANQFDKIYRTSSTYQDYKVISKDKYAALKASVLDSIKTYTKVLKEKEESIASKTKAIEGLKKDLKTTNDKLSEAISKENSFSVAGMEIDKGTYNLIVWVLMAILLGGLIYFIYQFSNSNIVTKNALRSLEEVEKEFDTHRKKTLEREQKLRRQLHDEINKNRNS
;
A
#
# COMPACT_ATOMS: atom_id res chain seq x y z
N MET A 1 55.81 51.11 -10.16
CA MET A 1 54.47 50.51 -9.95
C MET A 1 53.32 51.41 -10.45
N ARG A 2 53.23 52.68 -10.04
CA ARG A 2 52.09 53.57 -10.37
C ARG A 2 51.93 53.94 -11.86
N HIS A 3 53.02 53.96 -12.64
CA HIS A 3 52.98 54.24 -14.09
C HIS A 3 52.48 53.05 -14.93
N TYR A 4 52.93 51.84 -14.60
CA TYR A 4 52.47 50.60 -15.25
C TYR A 4 50.98 50.34 -15.03
N PHE A 5 50.44 50.74 -13.87
CA PHE A 5 49.02 50.62 -13.59
C PHE A 5 48.15 51.55 -14.47
N ARG A 6 48.62 52.78 -14.76
CA ARG A 6 47.91 53.73 -15.63
C ARG A 6 47.92 53.28 -17.09
N THR A 7 49.04 52.73 -17.57
CA THR A 7 49.12 52.19 -18.94
C THR A 7 48.25 50.95 -19.14
N LEU A 8 48.10 50.13 -18.09
CA LEU A 8 47.25 48.94 -18.12
C LEU A 8 45.75 49.31 -18.16
N ILE A 9 45.34 50.35 -17.42
CA ILE A 9 43.96 50.86 -17.46
C ILE A 9 43.62 51.47 -18.83
N VAL A 10 44.53 52.24 -19.43
CA VAL A 10 44.32 52.83 -20.77
C VAL A 10 44.26 51.75 -21.86
N SER A 11 45.05 50.69 -21.72
CA SER A 11 44.99 49.51 -22.61
C SER A 11 43.68 48.74 -22.50
N ILE A 12 43.10 48.63 -21.30
CA ILE A 12 41.79 47.99 -21.08
C ILE A 12 40.65 48.86 -21.65
N LEU A 13 40.74 50.19 -21.52
CA LEU A 13 39.74 51.12 -22.04
C LEU A 13 39.71 51.14 -23.58
N MET A 14 40.86 50.99 -24.24
CA MET A 14 40.95 50.92 -25.71
C MET A 14 40.43 49.59 -26.29
N LEU A 15 40.45 48.49 -25.53
CA LEU A 15 39.93 47.20 -25.99
C LEU A 15 38.39 47.15 -26.02
N THR A 16 37.72 48.03 -25.29
CA THR A 16 36.24 48.06 -25.19
C THR A 16 35.54 48.82 -26.32
N VAL A 17 36.27 49.53 -27.20
CA VAL A 17 35.65 50.45 -28.18
C VAL A 17 35.35 49.79 -29.54
N THR A 18 35.79 48.55 -29.81
CA THR A 18 35.70 47.94 -31.16
C THR A 18 34.53 46.97 -31.39
N HIS A 19 33.45 47.00 -30.59
CA HIS A 19 32.28 46.13 -30.79
C HIS A 19 31.00 46.89 -31.18
N ALA A 20 31.09 47.80 -32.15
CA ALA A 20 29.93 48.49 -32.71
C ALA A 20 30.02 48.65 -34.23
N TYR A 21 30.13 47.53 -34.95
CA TYR A 21 29.59 47.43 -36.30
C TYR A 21 28.29 46.66 -36.21
N ALA A 22 27.18 47.38 -36.04
CA ALA A 22 25.85 46.83 -36.25
C ALA A 22 25.67 46.63 -37.76
N GLN A 23 25.99 45.43 -38.24
CA GLN A 23 25.51 44.99 -39.54
C GLN A 23 23.99 44.83 -39.40
N ASP A 24 23.24 45.58 -40.21
CA ASP A 24 21.78 45.45 -40.34
C ASP A 24 21.47 44.09 -40.97
N ASP A 25 21.57 43.03 -40.15
CA ASP A 25 20.95 41.73 -40.38
C ASP A 25 19.44 41.91 -40.23
N SER A 26 18.87 42.70 -41.13
CA SER A 26 17.44 42.63 -41.41
C SER A 26 17.20 41.20 -41.87
N VAL A 27 16.68 40.38 -40.96
CA VAL A 27 16.22 39.03 -41.25
C VAL A 27 15.36 39.14 -42.51
N GLN A 28 15.88 38.65 -43.63
CA GLN A 28 15.19 38.70 -44.91
C GLN A 28 14.08 37.66 -44.86
N THR A 29 13.00 37.97 -44.14
CA THR A 29 11.78 37.21 -44.22
C THR A 29 11.24 37.30 -45.64
N ILE A 30 10.51 36.27 -46.07
CA ILE A 30 9.82 36.27 -47.36
C ILE A 30 8.95 37.53 -47.48
N ALA A 31 8.25 37.93 -46.40
CA ALA A 31 7.48 39.16 -46.34
C ALA A 31 8.32 40.41 -46.67
N ASN A 32 9.49 40.55 -46.05
CA ASN A 32 10.41 41.66 -46.32
C ASN A 32 10.93 41.64 -47.77
N GLN A 33 11.12 40.46 -48.36
CA GLN A 33 11.52 40.34 -49.78
C GLN A 33 10.40 40.76 -50.73
N PHE A 34 9.14 40.41 -50.42
CA PHE A 34 7.96 40.89 -51.15
C PHE A 34 7.83 42.42 -51.08
N ASP A 35 7.90 43.00 -49.88
CA ASP A 35 7.80 44.45 -49.68
C ASP A 35 8.93 45.22 -50.36
N LYS A 36 10.15 44.68 -50.31
CA LYS A 36 11.32 45.27 -50.98
C LYS A 36 11.15 45.29 -52.50
N ILE A 37 10.66 44.19 -53.09
CA ILE A 37 10.40 44.14 -54.53
C ILE A 37 9.28 45.11 -54.89
N TYR A 38 8.21 45.16 -54.11
CA TYR A 38 7.11 46.10 -54.35
C TYR A 38 7.59 47.57 -54.34
N ARG A 39 8.40 47.95 -53.34
CA ARG A 39 8.94 49.31 -53.20
C ARG A 39 9.96 49.70 -54.28
N THR A 40 10.83 48.76 -54.66
CA THR A 40 11.95 49.05 -55.60
C THR A 40 11.61 48.84 -57.07
N SER A 41 10.39 48.41 -57.38
CA SER A 41 9.93 48.18 -58.75
C SER A 41 9.34 49.45 -59.35
N SER A 42 9.52 49.65 -60.66
CA SER A 42 9.00 50.84 -61.36
C SER A 42 7.49 50.73 -61.58
N THR A 43 6.74 51.83 -61.48
CA THR A 43 5.30 51.82 -61.83
C THR A 43 5.10 52.19 -63.30
N TYR A 44 4.22 51.49 -64.00
CA TYR A 44 3.70 51.89 -65.30
C TYR A 44 2.17 51.82 -65.27
N GLN A 45 1.51 52.99 -65.35
CA GLN A 45 0.06 53.11 -65.14
C GLN A 45 -0.34 52.49 -63.77
N ASP A 46 -1.27 51.54 -63.76
CA ASP A 46 -1.71 50.82 -62.57
C ASP A 46 -0.90 49.54 -62.29
N TYR A 47 0.17 49.29 -63.06
CA TYR A 47 0.98 48.06 -62.99
C TYR A 47 2.36 48.32 -62.37
N LYS A 48 2.87 47.30 -61.66
CA LYS A 48 4.23 47.32 -61.10
C LYS A 48 5.17 46.46 -61.95
N VAL A 49 6.19 47.11 -62.52
CA VAL A 49 7.17 46.49 -63.42
C VAL A 49 8.32 45.93 -62.59
N ILE A 50 8.33 44.61 -62.45
CA ILE A 50 9.35 43.87 -61.71
C ILE A 50 10.34 43.30 -62.73
N SER A 51 11.65 43.42 -62.46
CA SER A 51 12.65 42.78 -63.33
C SER A 51 12.56 41.25 -63.23
N LYS A 52 12.82 40.57 -64.35
CA LYS A 52 12.78 39.10 -64.41
C LYS A 52 13.69 38.45 -63.38
N ASP A 53 14.88 39.03 -63.16
CA ASP A 53 15.85 38.53 -62.18
C ASP A 53 15.35 38.64 -60.73
N LYS A 54 14.74 39.78 -60.36
CA LYS A 54 14.17 39.98 -59.02
C LYS A 54 13.00 39.03 -58.77
N TYR A 55 12.15 38.84 -59.77
CA TYR A 55 11.05 37.87 -59.69
C TYR A 55 11.56 36.43 -59.56
N ALA A 56 12.56 36.05 -60.35
CA ALA A 56 13.16 34.72 -60.29
C ALA A 56 13.80 34.46 -58.91
N ALA A 57 14.52 35.44 -58.36
CA ALA A 57 15.10 35.37 -57.03
C ALA A 57 14.04 35.19 -55.94
N LEU A 58 12.97 36.00 -55.96
CA LEU A 58 11.86 35.88 -55.00
C LEU A 58 11.19 34.50 -55.09
N LYS A 59 10.91 34.04 -56.31
CA LYS A 59 10.33 32.71 -56.55
C LYS A 59 11.23 31.61 -55.97
N ALA A 60 12.54 31.70 -56.18
CA ALA A 60 13.49 30.74 -55.63
C ALA A 60 13.47 30.73 -54.09
N SER A 61 13.50 31.90 -53.45
CA SER A 61 13.44 32.00 -51.97
C SER A 61 12.15 31.47 -51.38
N VAL A 62 11.00 31.73 -52.02
CA VAL A 62 9.69 31.19 -51.61
C VAL A 62 9.68 29.65 -51.72
N LEU A 63 10.13 29.11 -52.86
CA LEU A 63 10.18 27.66 -53.07
C LEU A 63 11.12 26.96 -52.08
N ASP A 64 12.27 27.56 -51.78
CA ASP A 64 13.22 27.03 -50.81
C ASP A 64 12.65 27.04 -49.38
N SER A 65 11.94 28.11 -49.01
CA SER A 65 11.24 28.19 -47.72
C SER A 65 10.14 27.13 -47.61
N ILE A 66 9.32 26.95 -48.64
CA ILE A 66 8.28 25.90 -48.68
C ILE A 66 8.94 24.52 -48.53
N LYS A 67 10.01 24.24 -49.28
CA LYS A 67 10.73 22.97 -49.21
C LYS A 67 11.28 22.72 -47.80
N THR A 68 11.83 23.76 -47.16
CA THR A 68 12.35 23.69 -45.79
C THR A 68 11.23 23.41 -44.79
N TYR A 69 10.10 24.11 -44.88
CA TYR A 69 8.96 23.88 -44.00
C TYR A 69 8.34 22.50 -44.19
N THR A 70 8.22 22.00 -45.42
CA THR A 70 7.77 20.64 -45.71
C THR A 70 8.71 19.60 -45.11
N LYS A 71 10.04 19.82 -45.20
CA LYS A 71 11.03 18.95 -44.58
C LYS A 71 10.89 18.92 -43.06
N VAL A 72 10.79 20.10 -42.43
CA VAL A 72 10.62 20.21 -40.98
C VAL A 72 9.30 19.57 -40.53
N LEU A 73 8.20 19.76 -41.27
CA LEU A 73 6.92 19.11 -40.98
C LEU A 73 7.07 17.59 -41.00
N LYS A 74 7.72 17.03 -42.02
CA LYS A 74 7.98 15.60 -42.10
C LYS A 74 8.83 15.10 -40.92
N GLU A 75 9.92 15.79 -40.58
CA GLU A 75 10.76 15.45 -39.43
C GLU A 75 9.97 15.51 -38.10
N LYS A 76 9.05 16.48 -37.96
CA LYS A 76 8.18 16.58 -36.78
C LYS A 76 7.16 15.45 -36.73
N GLU A 77 6.54 15.08 -37.86
CA GLU A 77 5.62 13.94 -37.95
C GLU A 77 6.33 12.63 -37.59
N GLU A 78 7.54 12.41 -38.10
CA GLU A 78 8.38 11.24 -37.74
C GLU A 78 8.72 11.24 -36.24
N SER A 79 9.04 12.40 -35.66
CA SER A 79 9.29 12.53 -34.23
C SER A 79 8.03 12.27 -33.39
N ILE A 80 6.86 12.75 -33.83
CA ILE A 80 5.58 12.49 -33.18
C ILE A 80 5.26 11.00 -33.22
N ALA A 81 5.39 10.35 -34.38
CA ALA A 81 5.18 8.91 -34.51
C ALA A 81 6.09 8.10 -33.59
N SER A 82 7.38 8.48 -33.50
CA SER A 82 8.34 7.86 -32.57
C SER A 82 7.93 8.03 -31.11
N LYS A 83 7.54 9.25 -30.70
CA LYS A 83 7.10 9.55 -29.33
C LYS A 83 5.80 8.80 -28.98
N THR A 84 4.83 8.75 -29.89
CA THR A 84 3.59 7.99 -29.70
C THR A 84 3.88 6.51 -29.48
N LYS A 85 4.76 5.92 -30.30
CA LYS A 85 5.19 4.52 -30.12
C LYS A 85 5.87 4.29 -28.76
N ALA A 86 6.70 5.23 -28.31
CA ALA A 86 7.33 5.16 -27.00
C ALA A 86 6.29 5.26 -25.87
N ILE A 87 5.29 6.14 -25.99
CA ILE A 87 4.20 6.28 -25.03
C ILE A 87 3.36 5.00 -24.95
N GLU A 88 3.04 4.38 -26.09
CA GLU A 88 2.33 3.11 -26.14
C GLU A 88 3.13 1.99 -25.46
N GLY A 89 4.44 1.93 -25.71
CA GLY A 89 5.36 1.02 -25.02
C GLY A 89 5.36 1.24 -23.51
N LEU A 90 5.57 2.48 -23.05
CA LEU A 90 5.55 2.82 -21.63
C LEU A 90 4.21 2.51 -20.97
N LYS A 91 3.08 2.74 -21.66
CA LYS A 91 1.74 2.42 -21.16
C LYS A 91 1.57 0.91 -20.99
N LYS A 92 2.10 0.11 -21.93
CA LYS A 92 2.10 -1.35 -21.84
C LYS A 92 2.95 -1.84 -20.67
N ASP A 93 4.16 -1.29 -20.52
CA ASP A 93 5.07 -1.65 -19.41
C ASP A 93 4.49 -1.27 -18.05
N LEU A 94 3.84 -0.11 -17.96
CA LEU A 94 3.15 0.34 -16.75
C LEU A 94 1.99 -0.60 -16.42
N LYS A 95 1.18 -0.98 -17.40
CA LYS A 95 0.11 -1.97 -17.20
C LYS A 95 0.68 -3.30 -16.69
N THR A 96 1.71 -3.84 -17.34
CA THR A 96 2.35 -5.10 -16.92
C THR A 96 2.94 -5.00 -15.52
N THR A 97 3.53 -3.86 -15.16
CA THR A 97 4.10 -3.64 -13.83
C THR A 97 3.02 -3.57 -12.76
N ASN A 98 1.90 -2.87 -13.03
CA ASN A 98 0.75 -2.85 -12.12
C ASN A 98 0.10 -4.23 -11.97
N ASP A 99 -0.04 -4.98 -13.06
CA ASP A 99 -0.57 -6.35 -13.02
C ASP A 99 0.32 -7.24 -12.13
N LYS A 100 1.66 -7.17 -12.32
CA LYS A 100 2.64 -7.88 -11.47
C LYS A 100 2.61 -7.42 -10.01
N LEU A 101 2.45 -6.13 -9.76
CA LEU A 101 2.35 -5.59 -8.40
C LEU A 101 1.08 -6.11 -7.71
N SER A 102 -0.05 -6.12 -8.41
CA SER A 102 -1.29 -6.69 -7.89
C SER A 102 -1.16 -8.19 -7.61
N GLU A 103 -0.51 -8.94 -8.51
CA GLU A 103 -0.24 -10.36 -8.31
C GLU A 103 0.71 -10.59 -7.12
N ALA A 104 1.75 -9.77 -6.97
CA ALA A 104 2.69 -9.86 -5.86
C ALA A 104 2.00 -9.54 -4.52
N ILE A 105 1.14 -8.51 -4.47
CA ILE A 105 0.35 -8.19 -3.27
C ILE A 105 -0.61 -9.35 -2.94
N SER A 106 -1.26 -9.93 -3.95
CA SER A 106 -2.15 -11.09 -3.75
C SER A 106 -1.38 -12.29 -3.20
N LYS A 107 -0.19 -12.60 -3.73
CA LYS A 107 0.68 -13.69 -3.25
C LYS A 107 1.30 -13.40 -1.90
N GLU A 108 1.60 -12.14 -1.59
CA GLU A 108 2.14 -11.76 -0.29
C GLU A 108 1.06 -11.89 0.78
N ASN A 109 -0.17 -11.50 0.47
CA ASN A 109 -1.31 -11.59 1.37
C ASN A 109 -1.94 -12.97 1.43
N SER A 110 -1.67 -13.86 0.47
CA SER A 110 -2.11 -15.25 0.53
C SER A 110 -1.02 -16.17 1.09
N PHE A 111 -1.40 -17.03 2.04
CA PHE A 111 -0.60 -18.18 2.45
C PHE A 111 -1.22 -19.44 1.86
N SER A 112 -0.42 -20.27 1.19
CA SER A 112 -0.86 -21.59 0.76
C SER A 112 -0.85 -22.54 1.96
N VAL A 113 -2.02 -22.93 2.43
CA VAL A 113 -2.18 -23.94 3.49
C VAL A 113 -2.96 -25.11 2.89
N ALA A 114 -2.34 -26.29 2.86
CA ALA A 114 -2.92 -27.51 2.27
C ALA A 114 -3.36 -27.37 0.80
N GLY A 115 -2.65 -26.54 0.01
CA GLY A 115 -2.92 -26.34 -1.42
C GLY A 115 -4.00 -25.30 -1.74
N MET A 116 -4.63 -24.70 -0.74
CA MET A 116 -5.56 -23.58 -0.90
C MET A 116 -4.89 -22.27 -0.47
N GLU A 117 -5.06 -21.21 -1.26
CA GLU A 117 -4.61 -19.86 -0.90
C GLU A 117 -5.58 -19.21 0.07
N ILE A 118 -5.11 -18.92 1.29
CA ILE A 118 -5.90 -18.27 2.34
C ILE A 118 -5.29 -16.90 2.62
N ASP A 119 -6.11 -15.86 2.64
CA ASP A 119 -5.69 -14.51 3.01
C ASP A 119 -5.18 -14.45 4.47
N LYS A 120 -4.13 -13.66 4.73
CA LYS A 120 -3.51 -13.49 6.06
C LYS A 120 -4.50 -13.10 7.15
N GLY A 121 -5.47 -12.24 6.83
CA GLY A 121 -6.51 -11.82 7.77
C GLY A 121 -7.40 -13.00 8.17
N THR A 122 -7.77 -13.83 7.19
CA THR A 122 -8.58 -15.03 7.41
C THR A 122 -7.81 -16.07 8.20
N TYR A 123 -6.53 -16.29 7.89
CA TYR A 123 -5.66 -17.20 8.66
C TYR A 123 -5.56 -16.77 10.12
N ASN A 124 -5.25 -15.49 10.38
CA ASN A 124 -5.12 -14.99 11.75
C ASN A 124 -6.45 -15.13 12.51
N LEU A 125 -7.59 -14.83 11.87
CA LEU A 125 -8.91 -15.02 12.47
C LEU A 125 -9.17 -16.49 12.84
N ILE A 126 -8.88 -17.44 11.93
CA ILE A 126 -9.06 -18.87 12.20
C ILE A 126 -8.20 -19.32 13.38
N VAL A 127 -6.92 -18.90 13.42
CA VAL A 127 -6.00 -19.25 14.52
C VAL A 127 -6.50 -18.70 15.86
N TRP A 128 -6.95 -17.44 15.90
CA TRP A 128 -7.49 -16.84 17.13
C TRP A 128 -8.80 -17.48 17.58
N VAL A 129 -9.69 -17.83 16.65
CA VAL A 129 -10.93 -18.56 16.97
C VAL A 129 -10.61 -19.95 17.52
N LEU A 130 -9.67 -20.68 16.90
CA LEU A 130 -9.23 -21.98 17.39
C LEU A 130 -8.63 -21.89 18.80
N MET A 131 -7.77 -20.89 19.03
CA MET A 131 -7.23 -20.56 20.35
C MET A 131 -8.34 -20.28 21.36
N ALA A 132 -9.33 -19.45 21.00
CA ALA A 132 -10.45 -19.11 21.88
C ALA A 132 -11.32 -20.33 22.24
N ILE A 133 -11.59 -21.21 21.28
CA ILE A 133 -12.35 -22.45 21.52
C ILE A 133 -11.60 -23.37 22.48
N LEU A 134 -10.30 -23.58 22.25
CA LEU A 134 -9.46 -24.41 23.13
C LEU A 134 -9.40 -23.85 24.54
N LEU A 135 -9.21 -22.54 24.66
CA LEU A 135 -9.10 -21.85 25.95
C LEU A 135 -10.45 -21.86 26.70
N GLY A 136 -11.56 -21.62 25.99
CA GLY A 136 -12.91 -21.75 26.54
C GLY A 136 -13.23 -23.18 26.99
N GLY A 137 -12.86 -24.18 26.19
CA GLY A 137 -13.00 -25.59 26.56
C GLY A 137 -12.20 -25.98 27.80
N LEU A 138 -10.98 -25.46 27.93
CA LEU A 138 -10.13 -25.69 29.11
C LEU A 138 -10.72 -25.05 30.37
N ILE A 139 -11.20 -23.80 30.28
CA ILE A 139 -11.90 -23.14 31.39
C ILE A 139 -13.14 -23.93 31.81
N TYR A 140 -13.95 -24.35 30.83
CA TYR A 140 -15.14 -25.17 31.08
C TYR A 140 -14.79 -26.50 31.77
N PHE A 141 -13.74 -27.17 31.29
CA PHE A 141 -13.27 -28.42 31.88
C PHE A 141 -12.81 -28.24 33.34
N ILE A 142 -12.02 -27.19 33.63
CA ILE A 142 -11.58 -26.88 35.00
C ILE A 142 -12.79 -26.61 35.91
N TYR A 143 -13.76 -25.82 35.44
CA TYR A 143 -14.96 -25.51 36.20
C TYR A 143 -15.75 -26.78 36.54
N GLN A 144 -16.00 -27.63 35.54
CA GLN A 144 -16.73 -28.88 35.71
C GLN A 144 -15.99 -29.86 36.64
N PHE A 145 -14.67 -29.96 36.51
CA PHE A 145 -13.83 -30.82 37.34
C PHE A 145 -13.82 -30.37 38.81
N SER A 146 -13.69 -29.05 39.05
CA SER A 146 -13.71 -28.49 40.41
C SER A 146 -15.08 -28.70 41.07
N ASN A 147 -16.17 -28.45 40.35
CA ASN A 147 -17.52 -28.66 40.88
C ASN A 147 -17.76 -30.13 41.24
N SER A 148 -17.34 -31.04 40.35
CA SER A 148 -17.46 -32.48 40.59
C SER A 148 -16.67 -32.93 41.82
N ASN A 149 -15.46 -32.41 42.02
CA ASN A 149 -14.63 -32.71 43.19
C ASN A 149 -15.27 -32.23 44.51
N ILE A 150 -15.94 -31.07 44.50
CA ILE A 150 -16.67 -30.57 45.67
C ILE A 150 -17.85 -31.49 45.99
N VAL A 151 -18.63 -31.90 44.98
CA VAL A 151 -19.75 -32.82 45.16
C VAL A 151 -19.28 -34.16 45.74
N THR A 152 -18.18 -34.72 45.23
CA THR A 152 -17.63 -35.97 45.75
C THR A 152 -17.18 -35.84 47.21
N LYS A 153 -16.51 -34.74 47.57
CA LYS A 153 -16.11 -34.48 48.97
C LYS A 153 -17.32 -34.33 49.89
N ASN A 154 -18.38 -33.67 49.44
CA ASN A 154 -19.60 -33.52 50.23
C ASN A 154 -20.31 -34.88 50.41
N ALA A 155 -20.35 -35.71 49.38
CA ALA A 155 -20.90 -37.06 49.48
C ALA A 155 -20.12 -37.94 50.47
N LEU A 156 -18.78 -37.88 50.45
CA LEU A 156 -17.93 -38.58 51.41
C LEU A 156 -18.16 -38.11 52.85
N ARG A 157 -18.26 -36.79 53.08
CA ARG A 157 -18.57 -36.24 54.41
C ARG A 157 -19.94 -36.67 54.90
N SER A 158 -20.94 -36.66 54.02
CA SER A 158 -22.30 -37.11 54.36
C SER A 158 -22.32 -38.60 54.70
N LEU A 159 -21.54 -39.42 53.99
CA LEU A 159 -21.38 -40.83 54.31
C LEU A 159 -20.74 -41.03 55.70
N GLU A 160 -19.66 -40.31 56.01
CA GLU A 160 -18.99 -40.37 57.31
C GLU A 160 -19.93 -39.96 58.46
N GLU A 161 -20.75 -38.92 58.25
CA GLU A 161 -21.74 -38.47 59.23
C GLU A 161 -22.81 -39.55 59.49
N VAL A 162 -23.35 -40.14 58.42
CA VAL A 162 -24.33 -41.23 58.52
C VAL A 162 -23.74 -42.47 59.20
N GLU A 163 -22.51 -42.85 58.87
CA GLU A 163 -21.82 -43.98 59.52
C GLU A 163 -21.63 -43.72 61.02
N LYS A 164 -21.22 -42.51 61.40
CA LYS A 164 -21.06 -42.13 62.80
C LYS A 164 -22.39 -42.11 63.56
N GLU A 165 -23.45 -41.61 62.94
CA GLU A 165 -24.80 -41.65 63.51
C GLU A 165 -25.29 -43.09 63.65
N PHE A 166 -25.06 -43.93 62.65
CA PHE A 166 -25.42 -45.35 62.66
C PHE A 166 -24.70 -46.11 63.77
N ASP A 167 -23.39 -45.90 63.94
CA ASP A 167 -22.60 -46.51 65.01
C ASP A 167 -23.06 -46.03 66.40
N THR A 168 -23.39 -44.75 66.52
CA THR A 168 -23.92 -44.17 67.76
C THR A 168 -25.30 -44.77 68.07
N HIS A 169 -26.16 -44.91 67.07
CA HIS A 169 -27.46 -45.54 67.20
C HIS A 169 -27.32 -47.01 67.59
N ARG A 170 -26.43 -47.76 66.94
CA ARG A 170 -26.13 -49.15 67.25
C ARG A 170 -25.65 -49.33 68.69
N LYS A 171 -24.72 -48.49 69.16
CA LYS A 171 -24.25 -48.51 70.56
C LYS A 171 -25.39 -48.23 71.55
N LYS A 172 -26.20 -47.19 71.30
CA LYS A 172 -27.35 -46.85 72.16
C LYS A 172 -28.38 -47.97 72.21
N THR A 173 -28.68 -48.62 71.09
CA THR A 173 -29.63 -49.73 71.02
C THR A 173 -29.10 -50.95 71.78
N LEU A 174 -27.82 -51.29 71.62
CA LEU A 174 -27.18 -52.36 72.40
C LEU A 174 -27.22 -52.06 73.91
N GLU A 175 -26.89 -50.85 74.33
CA GLU A 175 -26.98 -50.45 75.75
C GLU A 175 -28.41 -50.55 76.30
N ARG A 176 -29.42 -50.14 75.51
CA ARG A 176 -30.83 -50.29 75.89
C ARG A 176 -31.23 -51.75 76.02
N GLU A 177 -30.87 -52.59 75.06
CA GLU A 177 -31.14 -54.04 75.13
C GLU A 177 -30.45 -54.69 76.33
N GLN A 178 -29.19 -54.33 76.62
CA GLN A 178 -28.48 -54.82 77.79
C GLN A 178 -29.15 -54.39 79.09
N LYS A 179 -29.59 -53.13 79.20
CA LYS A 179 -30.33 -52.63 80.37
C LYS A 179 -31.69 -53.32 80.52
N LEU A 180 -32.45 -53.48 79.44
CA LEU A 180 -33.73 -54.20 79.44
C LEU A 180 -33.56 -55.66 79.87
N ARG A 181 -32.54 -56.36 79.36
CA ARG A 181 -32.22 -57.72 79.79
C ARG A 181 -31.87 -57.82 81.26
N ARG A 182 -31.11 -56.86 81.80
CA ARG A 182 -30.80 -56.78 83.23
C ARG A 182 -32.06 -56.56 84.06
N GLN A 183 -32.89 -55.58 83.69
CA GLN A 183 -34.16 -55.32 84.36
C GLN A 183 -35.09 -56.54 84.37
N LEU A 184 -35.22 -57.22 83.22
CA LEU A 184 -36.03 -58.43 83.11
C LEU A 184 -35.49 -59.58 83.97
N HIS A 185 -34.17 -59.72 84.08
CA HIS A 185 -33.57 -60.71 84.97
C HIS A 185 -33.82 -60.38 86.45
N ASP A 186 -33.70 -59.10 86.83
CA ASP A 186 -33.99 -58.62 88.18
C ASP A 186 -35.47 -58.83 88.55
N GLU A 187 -36.39 -58.60 87.60
CA GLU A 187 -37.84 -58.90 87.76
C GLU A 187 -38.11 -60.40 87.95
N ILE A 188 -37.46 -61.27 87.16
CA ILE A 188 -37.58 -62.73 87.31
C ILE A 188 -37.06 -63.19 88.68
N ASN A 189 -35.89 -62.72 89.10
CA ASN A 189 -35.32 -63.10 90.39
C ASN A 189 -36.16 -62.59 91.57
N LYS A 190 -36.76 -61.40 91.43
CA LYS A 190 -37.69 -60.86 92.43
C LYS A 190 -38.97 -61.69 92.55
N ASN A 191 -39.54 -62.16 91.45
CA ASN A 191 -40.74 -63.03 91.46
C ASN A 191 -40.46 -64.45 91.96
N ARG A 192 -39.22 -64.91 91.94
CA ARG A 192 -38.84 -66.28 92.37
C ARG A 192 -38.49 -66.37 93.87
N ASN A 193 -38.26 -65.24 94.51
CA ASN A 193 -38.01 -65.11 95.96
C ASN A 193 -39.24 -64.59 96.74
N SER A 194 -40.40 -64.54 96.10
CA SER A 194 -41.73 -64.41 96.72
C SER A 194 -42.45 -65.76 96.64
#